data_AF-A0A2N2Y690-F1
#
_entry.id   AF-A0A2N2Y690-F1
#
_cell.length_a   1.000
_cell.length_b   1.000
_cell.length_c   1.000
_cell.angle_alpha   90.00
_cell.angle_beta   90.00
_cell.angle_gamma   90.00
#
_symmetry.space_group_name_H-M   'P 1'
#
loop_
_entity.id
_entity.type
_entity.pdbx_description
1 polymer ?
#
loop_
_entity_poly.entity_id
_entity_poly.type
_entity_poly.pdbx_seq_one_letter_code
_entity_poly.pdbx_strand_id
1 'polypeptide(L)'
;MTLWNILVMRSSSGDEHFELKLEQFRSEIDRLDAELIDILARRMELIDEIGHYKLENNITILQLDRWREISIDRISRAAGLGLSRHFIMQLLEIVHEESIRRQNDIMNHPSDNGTPSEVHLP
;
A
#
# COMPACT_ATOMS: atom_id res chain seq x y z
N MET A 1 -4.31 7.46 -21.19
CA MET A 1 -4.50 6.19 -21.93
C MET A 1 -4.72 5.11 -20.91
N THR A 2 -5.82 4.37 -20.98
CA THR A 2 -6.07 3.23 -20.10
C THR A 2 -5.26 2.02 -20.56
N LEU A 3 -4.74 1.21 -19.63
CA LEU A 3 -3.97 -0.01 -19.90
C LEU A 3 -4.71 -1.02 -20.78
N TRP A 4 -6.04 -0.91 -20.88
CA TRP A 4 -6.88 -1.71 -21.77
C TRP A 4 -6.49 -1.61 -23.25
N ASN A 5 -5.96 -0.47 -23.70
CA ASN A 5 -5.65 -0.23 -25.12
C ASN A 5 -4.36 -0.91 -25.61
N ILE A 6 -3.54 -1.47 -24.72
CA ILE A 6 -2.29 -2.17 -25.06
C ILE A 6 -2.42 -3.70 -24.95
N LEU A 7 -3.60 -4.21 -24.59
CA LEU A 7 -3.82 -5.64 -24.47
C LEU A 7 -3.96 -6.28 -25.85
N VAL A 8 -3.12 -7.28 -26.12
CA VAL A 8 -3.23 -8.13 -27.31
C VAL A 8 -3.98 -9.39 -26.92
N MET A 9 -5.19 -9.58 -27.46
CA MET A 9 -5.95 -10.81 -27.25
C MET A 9 -5.25 -11.99 -27.94
N ARG A 10 -5.05 -13.08 -27.19
CA ARG A 10 -4.48 -14.34 -27.68
C ARG A 10 -5.46 -15.46 -27.35
N SER A 11 -5.68 -16.40 -28.26
CA SER A 11 -6.48 -17.60 -27.98
C SER A 11 -5.68 -18.51 -27.05
N SER A 12 -6.22 -18.83 -25.87
CA SER A 12 -5.64 -19.86 -25.00
C SER A 12 -6.04 -21.26 -25.48
N SER A 13 -5.05 -22.10 -25.71
CA SER A 13 -5.19 -23.55 -25.87
C SER A 13 -4.11 -24.19 -25.01
N GLY A 14 -4.35 -24.20 -23.69
CA GLY A 14 -3.48 -24.85 -22.72
C GLY A 14 -3.89 -26.31 -22.54
N ASP A 15 -2.93 -27.20 -22.38
CA ASP A 15 -3.17 -28.55 -21.87
C ASP A 15 -3.29 -28.53 -20.33
N GLU A 16 -3.62 -29.68 -19.73
CA GLU A 16 -3.78 -29.79 -18.27
C GLU A 16 -2.51 -29.34 -17.51
N HIS A 17 -1.32 -29.60 -18.06
CA HIS A 17 -0.05 -29.19 -17.47
C HIS A 17 0.11 -27.66 -17.47
N PHE A 18 -0.29 -26.99 -18.56
CA PHE A 18 -0.32 -25.53 -18.63
C PHE A 18 -1.23 -24.93 -17.54
N GLU A 19 -2.47 -25.42 -17.42
CA GLU A 19 -3.43 -24.90 -16.44
C GLU A 19 -2.94 -25.12 -15.00
N LEU A 20 -2.37 -26.30 -14.70
CA LEU A 20 -1.77 -26.58 -13.39
C LEU A 20 -0.63 -25.62 -13.06
N LYS A 21 0.23 -25.29 -14.04
CA LYS A 21 1.35 -24.37 -13.83
C LYS A 21 0.86 -22.94 -13.57
N LEU A 22 -0.18 -22.50 -14.28
CA LEU A 22 -0.79 -21.20 -14.09
C LEU A 22 -1.40 -21.07 -12.68
N GLU A 23 -2.06 -22.12 -12.21
CA GLU A 23 -2.63 -22.17 -10.87
C GLU A 23 -1.56 -22.08 -9.77
N GLN A 24 -0.42 -22.75 -9.96
CA GLN A 24 0.72 -22.62 -9.04
C GLN A 24 1.21 -21.18 -8.93
N PHE A 25 1.33 -20.46 -10.05
CA PHE A 25 1.76 -19.06 -10.02
C PHE A 25 0.74 -18.15 -9.35
N ARG A 26 -0.56 -18.38 -9.58
CA ARG A 26 -1.62 -17.62 -8.90
C ARG A 26 -1.61 -17.85 -7.40
N SER A 27 -1.50 -19.10 -6.97
CA SER A 27 -1.38 -19.44 -5.55
C SER A 27 -0.17 -18.76 -4.89
N GLU A 28 0.95 -18.64 -5.60
CA GLU A 28 2.12 -17.91 -5.09
C GLU A 28 1.87 -16.40 -5.00
N ILE A 29 1.21 -15.80 -6.00
CA ILE A 29 0.80 -14.39 -5.98
C ILE A 29 -0.16 -14.13 -4.83
N ASP A 30 -1.20 -14.95 -4.66
CA ASP A 30 -2.20 -14.79 -3.60
C ASP A 30 -1.55 -14.79 -2.21
N ARG A 31 -0.54 -15.65 -1.99
CA ARG A 31 0.24 -15.66 -0.75
C ARG A 31 1.04 -14.38 -0.57
N LEU A 32 1.73 -13.90 -1.61
CA LEU A 32 2.51 -12.65 -1.55
C LEU A 32 1.61 -11.44 -1.30
N ASP A 33 0.41 -11.42 -1.88
CA ASP A 33 -0.56 -10.34 -1.70
C ASP A 33 -1.14 -10.34 -0.28
N ALA A 34 -1.40 -11.52 0.30
CA ALA A 34 -1.79 -11.63 1.71
C ALA A 34 -0.67 -11.10 2.63
N GLU A 35 0.59 -11.49 2.39
CA GLU A 35 1.74 -10.98 3.13
C GLU A 35 1.91 -9.46 2.99
N LEU A 36 1.65 -8.90 1.80
CA LEU A 36 1.68 -7.46 1.55
C LEU A 36 0.63 -6.72 2.38
N ILE A 37 -0.59 -7.24 2.45
CA ILE A 37 -1.67 -6.66 3.26
C ILE A 37 -1.29 -6.66 4.74
N ASP A 38 -0.73 -7.76 5.25
CA ASP A 38 -0.26 -7.85 6.64
C ASP A 38 0.89 -6.88 6.95
N ILE A 39 1.78 -6.64 5.99
CA ILE A 39 2.83 -5.62 6.11
C ILE A 39 2.23 -4.22 6.18
N LEU A 40 1.25 -3.92 5.31
CA LEU A 40 0.59 -2.62 5.29
C LEU A 40 -0.21 -2.37 6.58
N ALA A 41 -0.92 -3.37 7.10
CA ALA A 41 -1.66 -3.28 8.35
C ALA A 41 -0.73 -2.91 9.51
N ARG A 42 0.36 -3.67 9.71
CA ARG A 42 1.39 -3.37 10.73
C ARG A 42 2.03 -2.01 10.55
N ARG A 43 2.25 -1.59 9.29
CA ARG A 43 2.75 -0.25 9.00
C ARG A 43 1.76 0.82 9.49
N MET A 44 0.45 0.61 9.33
CA MET A 44 -0.57 1.57 9.77
C MET A 44 -0.73 1.63 11.29
N GLU A 45 -0.58 0.51 12.00
CA GLU A 45 -0.51 0.51 13.47
C GLU A 45 0.60 1.45 13.98
N LEU A 46 1.80 1.36 13.39
CA LEU A 46 2.90 2.28 13.72
C LEU A 46 2.59 3.75 13.37
N ILE A 47 1.80 3.99 12.32
CA ILE A 47 1.37 5.35 11.99
C ILE A 47 0.41 5.90 13.04
N ASP A 48 -0.46 5.07 13.61
CA ASP A 48 -1.35 5.48 14.68
C ASP A 48 -0.57 5.83 15.94
N GLU A 49 0.41 4.98 16.31
CA GLU A 49 1.34 5.26 17.40
C GLU A 49 2.07 6.60 17.19
N ILE A 50 2.54 6.87 15.96
CA ILE A 50 3.14 8.17 15.60
C ILE A 50 2.12 9.31 15.73
N GLY A 51 0.87 9.09 15.35
CA GLY A 51 -0.21 10.06 15.50
C GLY A 51 -0.46 10.44 16.96
N HIS A 52 -0.63 9.45 17.83
CA HIS A 52 -0.78 9.65 19.27
C HIS A 52 0.44 10.37 19.86
N TYR A 53 1.65 9.92 19.51
CA TYR A 53 2.88 10.55 19.99
C TYR A 53 2.96 12.03 19.57
N LYS A 54 2.61 12.36 18.32
CA LYS A 54 2.57 13.75 17.85
C LYS A 54 1.50 14.57 18.57
N LEU A 55 0.33 14.01 18.82
CA LEU A 55 -0.75 14.66 19.57
C LEU A 55 -0.28 15.03 20.98
N GLU A 56 0.27 14.06 21.70
CA GLU A 56 0.78 14.23 23.07
C GLU A 56 1.87 15.30 23.16
N ASN A 57 2.69 15.43 22.11
CA ASN A 57 3.80 16.38 22.04
C ASN A 57 3.47 17.67 21.28
N ASN A 58 2.22 17.88 20.86
CA ASN A 58 1.78 19.04 20.08
C ASN A 58 2.63 19.28 18.80
N ILE A 59 2.95 18.20 18.09
CA ILE A 59 3.73 18.21 16.83
C ILE A 59 2.76 18.11 15.64
N THR A 60 3.04 18.84 14.56
CA THR A 60 2.23 18.77 13.33
C THR A 60 2.33 17.41 12.62
N ILE A 61 1.25 17.00 11.97
CA ILE A 61 1.17 15.75 11.20
C ILE A 61 2.15 15.78 10.01
N LEU A 62 2.15 16.89 9.26
CA LEU A 62 2.80 16.96 7.96
C LEU A 62 4.29 17.29 8.10
N GLN A 63 5.14 16.37 7.66
CA GLN A 63 6.60 16.52 7.62
C GLN A 63 7.13 16.24 6.21
N LEU A 64 7.03 17.23 5.32
CA LEU A 64 7.35 17.09 3.89
C LEU A 64 8.80 16.66 3.63
N ASP A 65 9.76 17.13 4.42
CA ASP A 65 11.17 16.77 4.21
C ASP A 65 11.42 15.29 4.50
N ARG A 66 10.75 14.72 5.51
CA ARG A 66 10.84 13.29 5.82
C ARG A 66 10.24 12.44 4.70
N TRP A 67 9.10 12.86 4.15
CA TRP A 67 8.52 12.21 2.98
C TRP A 67 9.47 12.24 1.78
N ARG A 68 10.07 13.40 1.51
CA ARG A 68 11.01 13.59 0.39
C ARG A 68 12.23 12.67 0.52
N GLU A 69 12.80 12.56 1.72
CA GLU A 69 13.92 11.66 2.03
C GLU A 69 13.55 10.18 1.81
N ILE A 70 12.44 9.72 2.41
CA ILE A 70 12.01 8.31 2.32
C ILE A 70 11.67 7.94 0.89
N SER A 71 10.89 8.76 0.18
CA SER A 71 10.45 8.46 -1.19
C SER A 71 11.63 8.29 -2.14
N ILE A 72 12.63 9.17 -2.07
CA ILE A 72 13.85 9.07 -2.90
C ILE A 72 14.58 7.75 -2.65
N ASP A 73 14.80 7.38 -1.39
CA ASP A 73 15.49 6.14 -1.03
C ASP A 73 14.73 4.90 -1.51
N ARG A 74 13.43 4.82 -1.22
CA ARG A 74 12.61 3.65 -1.59
C ARG A 74 12.49 3.49 -3.11
N ILE A 75 12.38 4.59 -3.84
CA ILE A 75 12.38 4.56 -5.31
C ILE A 75 13.72 4.06 -5.86
N SER A 76 14.84 4.52 -5.29
CA SER A 76 16.17 4.05 -5.69
C SER A 76 16.31 2.55 -5.47
N ARG A 77 15.87 2.06 -4.30
CA ARG A 77 15.93 0.65 -3.95
C ARG A 77 15.03 -0.20 -4.86
N ALA A 78 13.83 0.27 -5.16
CA ALA A 78 12.89 -0.44 -6.02
C ALA A 78 13.37 -0.51 -7.48
N ALA A 79 14.05 0.53 -7.97
CA ALA A 79 14.70 0.49 -9.28
C ALA A 79 15.77 -0.61 -9.36
N GLY A 80 16.54 -0.82 -8.27
CA GLY A 80 17.50 -1.93 -8.17
C GLY A 80 16.86 -3.32 -8.17
N LEU A 81 15.56 -3.42 -7.89
CA LEU A 81 14.77 -4.66 -7.93
C LEU A 81 13.99 -4.82 -9.25
N GLY A 82 14.19 -3.93 -10.23
CA GLY A 82 13.51 -3.98 -11.52
C GLY A 82 12.10 -3.39 -11.53
N LEU A 83 11.69 -2.70 -10.45
CA LEU A 83 10.39 -2.04 -10.38
C LEU A 83 10.47 -0.64 -11.00
N SER A 84 9.45 -0.27 -11.77
CA SER A 84 9.42 1.05 -12.41
C SER A 84 9.27 2.16 -11.37
N ARG A 85 10.02 3.26 -11.55
CA ARG A 85 9.91 4.46 -10.70
C ARG A 85 8.48 4.97 -10.60
N HIS A 86 7.76 4.98 -11.71
CA HIS A 86 6.38 5.48 -11.77
C HIS A 86 5.40 4.62 -10.96
N PHE A 87 5.53 3.29 -11.03
CA PHE A 87 4.71 2.38 -10.24
C PHE A 87 4.95 2.57 -8.74
N ILE A 88 6.22 2.64 -8.33
CA ILE A 88 6.57 2.73 -6.91
C ILE A 88 6.26 4.10 -6.32
N MET A 89 6.40 5.17 -7.09
CA MET A 89 5.97 6.50 -6.63
C MET A 89 4.48 6.50 -6.29
N GLN A 90 3.62 6.00 -7.19
CA GLN A 90 2.17 5.94 -6.97
C GLN A 90 1.81 5.09 -5.74
N LEU A 91 2.46 3.93 -5.58
CA LEU A 91 2.24 3.08 -4.41
C LEU A 91 2.59 3.83 -3.11
N LEU A 92 3.76 4.47 -3.08
CA LEU A 92 4.21 5.21 -1.90
C LEU A 92 3.29 6.41 -1.59
N GLU A 93 2.81 7.10 -2.62
CA GLU A 93 1.87 8.24 -2.48
C GLU A 93 0.57 7.80 -1.82
N ILE A 94 -0.09 6.75 -2.34
CA ILE A 94 -1.35 6.23 -1.78
C ILE A 94 -1.15 5.79 -0.32
N VAL A 95 -0.06 5.07 -0.03
CA VAL A 95 0.27 4.64 1.33
C VAL A 95 0.55 5.82 2.25
N HIS A 96 1.17 6.89 1.74
CA HIS A 96 1.46 8.10 2.51
C HIS A 96 0.20 8.91 2.81
N GLU A 97 -0.68 9.07 1.83
CA GLU A 97 -1.98 9.75 1.98
C GLU A 97 -2.82 9.07 3.06
N GLU A 98 -2.93 7.74 3.02
CA GLU A 98 -3.63 6.97 4.06
C GLU A 98 -2.99 7.18 5.45
N SER A 99 -1.66 7.30 5.49
CA SER A 99 -0.96 7.58 6.76
C SER A 99 -1.31 8.97 7.32
N ILE A 100 -1.46 9.97 6.46
CA ILE A 100 -1.85 11.33 6.85
C ILE A 100 -3.30 11.32 7.33
N ARG A 101 -4.19 10.63 6.62
CA ARG A 101 -5.61 10.52 6.98
C ARG A 101 -5.78 9.96 8.39
N ARG A 102 -5.15 8.83 8.70
CA ARG A 102 -5.21 8.19 10.03
C ARG A 102 -4.69 9.09 11.16
N GLN A 103 -3.53 9.73 10.95
CA GLN A 103 -2.99 10.69 11.92
C GLN A 103 -3.93 11.89 12.11
N ASN A 104 -4.57 12.35 11.04
CA ASN A 104 -5.54 13.45 11.10
C ASN A 104 -6.81 13.06 11.87
N ASP A 105 -7.28 11.82 11.71
CA ASP A 105 -8.41 11.29 12.47
C ASP A 105 -8.07 11.27 13.98
N ILE A 106 -6.88 10.79 14.36
CA ILE A 106 -6.42 10.78 15.76
C ILE A 106 -6.33 12.20 16.35
N MET A 107 -5.79 13.15 15.59
CA MET A 107 -5.57 14.53 16.06
C MET A 107 -6.88 15.31 16.22
N ASN A 108 -7.90 15.01 15.42
CA ASN A 108 -9.17 15.75 15.42
C ASN A 108 -10.32 15.00 16.12
N HIS A 109 -10.19 13.69 16.35
CA HIS A 109 -11.17 12.85 17.03
C HIS A 109 -10.53 12.01 18.15
N PRO A 110 -9.96 12.65 19.19
CA PRO A 110 -9.22 11.94 20.26
C PRO A 110 -10.10 11.05 21.17
N SER A 111 -11.41 10.97 20.92
CA SER A 111 -12.39 10.26 21.78
C SER A 111 -12.82 8.90 21.23
N ASP A 112 -12.40 8.50 20.03
CA ASP A 112 -12.88 7.27 19.40
C ASP A 112 -11.84 6.15 19.53
N ASN A 113 -11.87 5.47 20.67
CA ASN A 113 -11.08 4.26 20.91
C ASN A 113 -11.60 3.12 20.01
N GLY A 114 -11.10 3.07 18.77
CA GLY A 114 -10.78 1.81 18.09
C GLY A 114 -11.92 0.83 17.80
N THR A 115 -13.17 1.26 17.61
CA THR A 115 -14.14 0.41 16.92
C THR A 115 -13.98 0.58 15.41
N PRO A 116 -13.60 -0.47 14.65
CA PRO A 116 -13.60 -0.38 13.20
C PRO A 116 -15.02 -0.04 12.76
N SER A 117 -15.19 1.12 12.11
CA SER A 117 -16.43 1.43 11.40
C SER A 117 -16.65 0.31 10.39
N GLU A 118 -17.71 -0.47 10.59
CA GLU A 118 -18.11 -1.54 9.71
C GLU A 118 -18.13 -1.02 8.27
N VAL A 119 -17.29 -1.62 7.43
CA VAL A 119 -17.30 -1.38 6.00
C VAL A 119 -18.64 -1.88 5.47
N HIS A 120 -19.59 -0.96 5.29
CA HIS A 120 -20.78 -1.22 4.50
C HIS A 120 -20.36 -1.20 3.03
N LEU A 121 -20.05 -2.38 2.49
CA LEU A 121 -19.92 -2.57 1.05
C LEU A 121 -21.34 -2.65 0.44
N PRO A 122 -21.58 -2.01 -0.72
CA PRO A 122 -22.82 -2.13 -1.47
C PRO A 122 -23.05 -3.53 -2.05
#